data_AF-A0A8J6YYB6-F1
#
_entry.id   AF-A0A8J6YYB6-F1
#
_cell.length_a   1.000
_cell.length_b   1.000
_cell.length_c   1.000
_cell.angle_alpha   90.00
_cell.angle_beta   90.00
_cell.angle_gamma   90.00
#
_symmetry.space_group_name_H-M   'P 1'
#
loop_
_entity.id
_entity.type
_entity.pdbx_description
1 polymer ?
#
loop_
_entity_poly.entity_id
_entity_poly.type
_entity_poly.pdbx_seq_one_letter_code
_entity_poly.pdbx_strand_id
1 'polypeptide(L)'
;MTMINPQNPLIIQSDRTLLLEVANPLFAEARDAISSFADLLKSPEYIHTYRITPLSLWNAASTGMGEGEILGILEKYAKYGVPEMIRKEIEDTVRRFGLLQLISDEGRLYLVTEDPLLLKEIWGYRSVR
;
A
#
# COMPACT_ATOMS: atom_id res chain seq x y z
N MET A 1 16.87 -15.78 0.78
CA MET A 1 16.12 -16.92 1.36
C MET A 1 15.11 -16.32 2.31
N THR A 2 13.82 -16.35 1.97
CA THR A 2 12.77 -15.80 2.84
C THR A 2 12.73 -16.62 4.11
N MET A 3 13.08 -16.00 5.25
CA MET A 3 13.06 -16.66 6.56
C MET A 3 11.61 -16.82 6.98
N ILE A 4 11.09 -18.04 6.94
CA ILE A 4 9.77 -18.37 7.46
C ILE A 4 9.78 -18.13 8.97
N ASN A 5 8.80 -17.40 9.48
CA ASN A 5 8.59 -17.19 10.91
C ASN A 5 7.22 -17.75 11.32
N PRO A 6 7.12 -18.98 11.83
CA PRO A 6 5.84 -19.59 12.18
C PRO A 6 5.06 -18.85 13.27
N GLN A 7 5.72 -18.03 14.08
CA GLN A 7 5.09 -17.25 15.16
C GLN A 7 4.38 -15.99 14.66
N ASN A 8 4.63 -15.60 13.41
CA ASN A 8 4.03 -14.43 12.81
C ASN A 8 2.58 -14.71 12.33
N PRO A 9 1.65 -13.75 12.48
CA PRO A 9 0.21 -14.00 12.26
C PRO A 9 -0.26 -13.79 10.81
N LEU A 10 0.57 -13.20 9.95
CA LEU A 10 0.13 -12.68 8.65
C LEU A 10 0.59 -13.58 7.50
N ILE A 11 -0.35 -14.00 6.67
CA ILE A 11 -0.06 -14.68 5.39
C ILE A 11 -0.42 -13.71 4.28
N ILE A 12 0.53 -13.48 3.38
CA ILE A 12 0.41 -12.53 2.27
C ILE A 12 0.30 -13.32 0.97
N GLN A 13 -0.80 -13.14 0.26
CA GLN A 13 -1.04 -13.81 -1.01
C GLN A 13 -0.69 -12.89 -2.18
N SER A 14 -0.29 -13.50 -3.31
CA SER A 14 0.08 -12.76 -4.53
C SER A 14 -1.09 -11.99 -5.16
N ASP A 15 -2.34 -12.28 -4.78
CA ASP A 15 -3.55 -11.60 -5.25
C ASP A 15 -3.98 -10.39 -4.38
N ARG A 16 -3.05 -9.94 -3.50
CA ARG A 16 -3.18 -8.83 -2.54
C ARG A 16 -4.00 -9.15 -1.30
N THR A 17 -4.41 -10.41 -1.13
CA THR A 17 -5.12 -10.84 0.07
C THR A 17 -4.15 -11.00 1.24
N LEU A 18 -4.51 -10.45 2.39
CA LEU A 18 -3.82 -10.69 3.66
C LEU A 18 -4.73 -11.52 4.57
N LEU A 19 -4.23 -12.67 5.02
CA LEU A 19 -4.92 -13.54 5.97
C LEU A 19 -4.25 -13.39 7.34
N LEU A 20 -5.00 -12.89 8.31
CA LEU A 20 -4.50 -12.58 9.65
C LEU A 20 -5.12 -13.54 10.67
N GLU A 21 -4.28 -14.32 11.33
CA GLU A 21 -4.66 -15.33 12.32
C GLU A 21 -5.08 -14.72 13.66
N VAL A 22 -6.33 -14.93 14.06
CA VAL A 22 -6.92 -14.31 15.26
C VAL A 22 -6.36 -14.87 16.56
N ALA A 23 -6.11 -16.19 16.61
CA ALA A 23 -5.59 -16.85 17.82
C ALA A 23 -4.09 -16.58 18.09
N ASN A 24 -3.41 -15.87 17.18
CA ASN A 24 -1.98 -15.58 17.32
C ASN A 24 -1.76 -14.45 18.34
N PRO A 25 -0.76 -14.54 19.24
CA PRO A 25 -0.48 -13.48 20.23
C PRO A 25 -0.20 -12.09 19.63
N LEU A 26 0.33 -12.02 18.41
CA LEU A 26 0.63 -10.76 17.70
C LEU A 26 -0.58 -10.23 16.90
N PHE A 27 -1.74 -10.88 16.97
CA PHE A 27 -2.93 -10.52 16.20
C PHE A 27 -3.30 -9.04 16.31
N ALA A 28 -3.43 -8.52 17.54
CA ALA A 28 -3.88 -7.14 17.75
C ALA A 28 -2.88 -6.13 17.18
N GLU A 29 -1.59 -6.35 17.41
CA GLU A 29 -0.52 -5.49 16.91
C GLU A 29 -0.45 -5.50 15.37
N ALA A 30 -0.52 -6.68 14.77
CA ALA A 30 -0.52 -6.83 13.31
C ALA A 30 -1.79 -6.25 12.68
N ARG A 31 -2.96 -6.46 13.30
CA ARG A 31 -4.25 -5.90 12.86
C ARG A 31 -4.19 -4.39 12.77
N ASP A 32 -3.73 -3.74 13.84
CA ASP A 32 -3.67 -2.29 13.92
C ASP A 32 -2.64 -1.76 12.92
N ALA A 33 -1.49 -2.44 12.77
CA ALA A 33 -0.44 -2.04 11.84
C ALA A 33 -0.85 -2.14 10.36
N ILE A 34 -1.56 -3.19 9.93
CA ILE A 34 -1.98 -3.33 8.53
C ILE A 34 -3.20 -2.47 8.17
N SER A 35 -4.00 -2.06 9.17
CA SER A 35 -5.22 -1.28 8.94
C SER A 35 -4.98 0.12 8.34
N SER A 36 -3.74 0.62 8.42
CA SER A 36 -3.33 1.89 7.83
C SER A 36 -3.20 1.85 6.31
N PHE A 37 -2.98 0.67 5.72
CA PHE A 37 -2.73 0.53 4.27
C PHE A 37 -3.48 -0.64 3.61
N ALA A 38 -4.35 -1.37 4.33
CA ALA A 38 -5.15 -2.46 3.79
C ALA A 38 -6.60 -2.40 4.26
N ASP A 39 -7.53 -2.70 3.36
CA ASP A 39 -8.97 -2.66 3.61
C ASP A 39 -9.45 -3.97 4.24
N LEU A 40 -10.24 -3.90 5.33
CA LEU A 40 -10.87 -5.08 5.92
C LEU A 40 -12.00 -5.59 5.01
N LEU A 41 -11.94 -6.87 4.62
CA LEU A 41 -13.01 -7.54 3.86
C LEU A 41 -13.96 -8.33 4.76
N LYS A 42 -13.42 -9.12 5.69
CA LYS A 42 -14.20 -9.96 6.61
C LYS A 42 -13.42 -10.27 7.89
N SER A 43 -14.15 -10.41 9.00
CA SER A 43 -13.59 -10.67 10.34
C SER A 43 -14.29 -11.83 11.07
N PRO A 44 -14.23 -13.07 10.55
CA PRO A 44 -14.71 -14.25 11.25
C PRO A 44 -13.75 -14.65 12.40
N GLU A 45 -14.18 -15.62 13.21
CA GLU A 45 -13.52 -16.03 14.47
C GLU A 45 -12.03 -16.39 14.36
N TYR A 46 -11.61 -17.02 13.25
CA TYR A 46 -10.25 -17.59 13.14
C TYR A 46 -9.29 -16.81 12.25
N ILE A 47 -9.79 -16.23 11.15
CA ILE A 47 -8.96 -15.57 10.13
C ILE A 47 -9.64 -14.31 9.65
N HIS A 48 -9.06 -13.16 9.97
CA HIS A 48 -9.48 -11.91 9.33
C HIS A 48 -8.86 -11.82 7.94
N THR A 49 -9.61 -11.29 6.99
CA THR A 49 -9.15 -11.10 5.62
C THR A 49 -9.13 -9.62 5.29
N TYR A 50 -7.96 -9.13 4.91
CA TYR A 50 -7.75 -7.79 4.39
C TYR A 50 -7.32 -7.84 2.94
N ARG A 51 -7.39 -6.69 2.26
CA ARG A 51 -6.91 -6.54 0.89
C ARG A 51 -6.12 -5.26 0.75
N ILE A 52 -4.93 -5.36 0.15
CA ILE A 52 -4.21 -4.20 -0.34
C ILE A 52 -4.85 -3.78 -1.66
N THR A 53 -5.28 -2.52 -1.73
CA THR A 53 -5.82 -1.91 -2.94
C THR A 53 -4.97 -0.69 -3.32
N PRO A 54 -4.98 -0.26 -4.59
CA PRO A 54 -4.34 1.00 -4.95
C PRO A 54 -4.85 2.16 -4.09
N LEU A 55 -6.17 2.20 -3.81
CA LEU A 55 -6.76 3.25 -2.98
C LEU A 55 -6.26 3.19 -1.53
N SER A 56 -6.14 2.01 -0.92
CA SER A 56 -5.64 1.90 0.45
C SER A 56 -4.18 2.33 0.57
N LEU A 57 -3.34 2.02 -0.45
CA LEU A 57 -1.97 2.52 -0.53
C LEU A 57 -1.91 4.03 -0.75
N TRP A 58 -2.78 4.58 -1.60
CA TRP A 58 -2.90 6.03 -1.81
C TRP A 58 -3.30 6.75 -0.51
N ASN A 59 -4.24 6.19 0.24
CA ASN A 59 -4.67 6.74 1.52
C ASN A 59 -3.50 6.73 2.53
N ALA A 60 -2.76 5.61 2.63
CA ALA A 60 -1.57 5.53 3.47
C ALA A 60 -0.50 6.56 3.08
N ALA A 61 -0.19 6.66 1.78
CA ALA A 61 0.78 7.64 1.28
C ALA A 61 0.35 9.08 1.56
N SER A 62 -0.95 9.38 1.51
CA SER A 62 -1.49 10.69 1.85
C SER A 62 -1.30 11.09 3.31
N THR A 63 -1.13 10.12 4.22
CA THR A 63 -0.77 10.38 5.62
C THR A 63 0.75 10.45 5.84
N GLY A 64 1.55 10.40 4.78
CA GLY A 64 3.02 10.43 4.83
C GLY A 64 3.68 9.07 4.98
N MET A 65 2.93 7.96 4.89
CA MET A 65 3.48 6.62 5.00
C MET A 65 4.24 6.24 3.73
N GLY A 66 5.53 5.91 3.86
CA GLY A 66 6.40 5.52 2.74
C GLY A 66 6.34 4.02 2.41
N GLU A 67 6.80 3.64 1.22
CA GLU A 67 6.84 2.25 0.78
C GLU A 67 7.70 1.37 1.69
N GLY A 68 8.83 1.90 2.17
CA GLY A 68 9.72 1.18 3.09
C GLY A 68 9.07 0.88 4.44
N GLU A 69 8.20 1.78 4.93
CA GLU A 69 7.44 1.58 6.16
C GLU A 69 6.39 0.48 5.99
N ILE A 70 5.62 0.53 4.91
CA ILE A 70 4.61 -0.49 4.58
C ILE A 70 5.27 -1.87 4.44
N LEU A 71 6.36 -1.95 3.68
CA LEU A 71 7.11 -3.20 3.50
C LEU A 71 7.73 -3.69 4.81
N GLY A 72 8.22 -2.78 5.65
CA GLY A 72 8.74 -3.12 6.98
C GLY A 72 7.67 -3.73 7.88
N ILE A 73 6.45 -3.17 7.88
CA ILE A 73 5.31 -3.73 8.62
C ILE A 73 4.96 -5.12 8.09
N LEU A 74 4.85 -5.28 6.77
CA LEU A 74 4.54 -6.58 6.17
C LEU A 74 5.60 -7.64 6.50
N GLU A 75 6.89 -7.32 6.37
CA GLU A 75 7.98 -8.25 6.71
C GLU A 75 7.99 -8.60 8.20
N LYS A 76 7.72 -7.63 9.08
CA LYS A 76 7.67 -7.84 10.53
C LYS A 76 6.66 -8.92 10.91
N TYR A 77 5.48 -8.92 10.29
CA TYR A 77 4.39 -9.85 10.64
C TYR A 77 4.18 -10.99 9.65
N ALA A 78 4.93 -11.06 8.56
CA ALA A 78 4.77 -12.11 7.56
C ALA A 78 5.25 -13.47 8.09
N LYS A 79 4.41 -14.49 7.94
CA LYS A 79 4.76 -15.88 8.25
C LYS A 79 5.68 -16.50 7.21
N TYR A 80 5.46 -16.17 5.94
CA TYR A 80 6.19 -16.73 4.79
C TYR A 80 6.99 -15.67 3.99
N GLY A 81 7.10 -14.46 4.55
CA GLY A 81 7.64 -13.27 3.88
C GLY A 81 6.67 -12.64 2.87
N VAL A 82 7.10 -11.52 2.28
CA VAL A 82 6.32 -10.77 1.29
C VAL A 82 6.62 -11.29 -0.12
N PRO A 83 5.60 -11.67 -0.92
CA PRO A 83 5.80 -12.02 -2.32
C PRO A 83 6.41 -10.84 -3.10
N GLU A 84 7.40 -11.11 -3.95
CA GLU A 84 8.13 -10.06 -4.70
C GLU A 84 7.22 -9.22 -5.60
N MET A 85 6.16 -9.82 -6.16
CA MET A 85 5.15 -9.10 -6.92
C MET A 85 4.43 -8.03 -6.09
N ILE A 86 4.12 -8.34 -4.82
CA ILE A 86 3.48 -7.40 -3.89
C ILE A 86 4.46 -6.31 -3.49
N ARG A 87 5.73 -6.64 -3.26
CA ARG A 87 6.78 -5.65 -2.99
C ARG A 87 6.83 -4.60 -4.10
N LYS A 88 7.01 -5.05 -5.33
CA LYS A 88 7.11 -4.17 -6.49
C LYS A 88 5.85 -3.33 -6.68
N GLU A 89 4.67 -3.92 -6.48
CA GLU A 89 3.40 -3.17 -6.61
C GLU A 89 3.27 -2.05 -5.57
N ILE A 90 3.66 -2.31 -4.31
CA ILE A 90 3.66 -1.30 -3.24
C ILE A 90 4.63 -0.17 -3.57
N GLU A 91 5.87 -0.51 -3.94
CA GLU A 91 6.89 0.47 -4.34
C GLU A 91 6.42 1.34 -5.51
N ASP A 92 5.91 0.70 -6.59
CA ASP A 92 5.45 1.41 -7.79
C ASP A 92 4.23 2.31 -7.51
N THR A 93 3.33 1.90 -6.61
CA THR A 93 2.10 2.65 -6.30
C THR A 93 2.40 3.83 -5.39
N VAL A 94 3.13 3.60 -4.29
CA VAL A 94 3.42 4.63 -3.28
C VAL A 94 4.39 5.67 -3.83
N ARG A 95 5.40 5.27 -4.61
CA ARG A 95 6.34 6.21 -5.25
C ARG A 95 5.67 7.17 -6.24
N ARG A 96 4.51 6.79 -6.80
CA ARG A 96 3.72 7.66 -7.69
C ARG A 96 2.87 8.67 -6.95
N PHE A 97 2.67 8.50 -5.64
CA PHE A 97 1.92 9.44 -4.83
C PHE A 97 2.56 10.83 -4.90
N GLY A 98 1.75 11.87 -5.11
CA GLY A 98 2.21 13.26 -5.13
C GLY A 98 3.05 13.65 -6.35
N LEU A 99 3.43 12.73 -7.25
CA LEU A 99 4.18 13.09 -8.47
C LEU A 99 3.40 14.05 -9.36
N LEU A 100 2.08 13.98 -9.36
CA LEU A 100 1.22 14.86 -10.13
C LEU A 100 0.08 15.34 -9.24
N GLN A 101 -0.02 16.64 -9.04
CA GLN A 101 -1.01 17.24 -8.16
C GLN A 101 -1.88 18.23 -8.95
N LEU A 102 -3.18 18.19 -8.69
CA LEU A 102 -4.11 19.18 -9.21
C LEU A 102 -4.38 20.19 -8.09
N ILE A 103 -3.91 21.43 -8.27
CA ILE A 103 -4.12 22.51 -7.30
C ILE A 103 -5.11 23.52 -7.87
N SER A 104 -5.88 24.17 -7.00
CA SER A 104 -6.73 25.28 -7.38
C SER A 104 -6.15 26.58 -6.87
N ASP A 105 -6.04 27.57 -7.75
CA ASP A 105 -5.59 28.91 -7.41
C ASP A 105 -6.34 29.94 -8.27
N GLU A 106 -6.84 30.99 -7.61
CA GLU A 106 -7.69 32.05 -8.20
C GLU A 106 -8.82 31.55 -9.14
N GLY A 107 -9.47 30.44 -8.80
CA GLY A 107 -10.56 29.86 -9.59
C GLY A 107 -10.10 29.11 -10.86
N ARG A 108 -8.79 28.90 -11.01
CA ARG A 108 -8.19 28.05 -12.05
C ARG A 108 -7.68 26.75 -11.43
N LEU A 109 -7.50 25.75 -12.29
CA LEU A 109 -6.89 24.47 -11.93
C LEU A 109 -5.51 24.37 -12.59
N TYR A 110 -4.50 24.03 -11.81
CA TYR A 110 -3.13 23.82 -12.28
C TYR A 110 -2.73 22.39 -12.00
N LEU A 111 -2.17 21.74 -13.02
CA LEU A 111 -1.55 20.44 -12.88
C LEU A 111 -0.05 20.67 -12.64
N VAL A 112 0.41 20.35 -11.43
CA VAL A 112 1.79 20.61 -10.98
C VAL A 112 2.53 19.31 -10.69
N THR A 113 3.84 19.33 -10.86
CA THR A 113 4.77 18.25 -10.54
C THR A 113 6.14 18.86 -10.29
N GLU A 114 6.97 18.16 -9.53
CA GLU A 114 8.40 18.49 -9.39
C GLU A 114 9.26 17.86 -10.50
N ASP A 115 8.69 16.97 -11.33
CA ASP A 115 9.38 16.31 -12.45
C ASP A 115 9.00 16.95 -13.81
N PRO A 116 9.87 17.79 -14.41
CA PRO A 116 9.58 18.44 -15.68
C PRO A 116 9.38 17.46 -16.85
N LEU A 117 9.97 16.26 -16.78
CA LEU A 117 9.82 15.24 -17.81
C LEU A 117 8.40 14.66 -17.79
N LEU A 118 7.83 14.47 -16.59
CA LEU A 118 6.47 13.99 -16.42
C LEU A 118 5.44 14.97 -17.01
N LEU A 119 5.61 16.28 -16.79
CA LEU A 119 4.74 17.29 -17.43
C LEU A 119 4.80 17.24 -18.95
N LYS A 120 6.01 17.09 -19.51
CA LYS A 120 6.20 17.00 -20.97
C LYS A 120 5.53 15.75 -21.54
N GLU A 121 5.60 14.63 -20.84
CA GLU A 121 4.90 13.40 -21.21
C GLU A 121 3.38 13.59 -21.17
N ILE A 122 2.85 14.16 -20.09
CA ILE A 122 1.41 14.41 -19.90
C ILE A 122 0.85 15.35 -20.97
N TRP A 123 1.62 16.38 -21.36
CA TRP A 123 1.24 17.30 -22.43
C TRP A 123 1.12 16.64 -23.82
N GLY A 124 1.64 15.42 -23.96
CA GLY A 124 1.48 14.58 -25.16
C GLY A 124 0.07 14.00 -25.31
N TYR A 125 -0.70 13.87 -24.23
CA TYR A 125 -2.04 13.29 -24.25
C TYR A 125 -3.07 14.29 -24.75
N ARG A 126 -3.79 13.94 -25.83
CA ARG A 126 -4.82 14.84 -26.44
C ARG A 126 -5.95 15.20 -25.48
N SER A 127 -6.24 14.37 -24.49
CA SER A 127 -7.28 14.61 -23.48
C SER A 127 -6.90 15.66 -22.44
N VAL A 128 -5.62 16.03 -22.37
CA VAL A 128 -5.08 17.03 -21.42
C VAL A 128 -4.83 18.37 -22.11
N ARG A 129 -4.95 18.43 -23.44
CA ARG A 129 -4.82 19.65 -24.26
C ARG A 129 -6.14 20.36 -24.46
#